data_AF-A0A1L9B5T5-F1
#
_entry.id   AF-A0A1L9B5T5-F1
#
_cell.length_a   1.000
_cell.length_b   1.000
_cell.length_c   1.000
_cell.angle_alpha   90.00
_cell.angle_beta   90.00
_cell.angle_gamma   90.00
#
_symmetry.space_group_name_H-M   'P 1'
#
loop_
_entity.id
_entity.type
_entity.pdbx_description
1 polymer ?
#
loop_
_entity_poly.entity_id
_entity_poly.type
_entity_poly.pdbx_seq_one_letter_code
_entity_poly.pdbx_strand_id
1 'polypeptide(L)'
;MSLDSTPSARPHILRRTLLLDAGFQFRYMFRFAAIGAFGVLIIGVLASRVIRNAVEEGGSPEVMLASSDTLLWLGGVGAIVMAILTSLVGLVLTHRVAGPVHVMNLYLASIAAGRYPRLRPLRSGDELREFFESLSYTVDRLREREAEEARLLTEVIDALEPLATTQDAQAALRILGSMRTRKRQAIEGPTSGTLKSVA
;
A
#
# COMPACT_ATOMS: atom_id res chain seq x y z
N MET A 1 24.53 44.52 28.57
CA MET A 1 23.14 44.30 28.13
C MET A 1 23.16 43.04 27.28
N SER A 2 22.92 41.90 27.91
CA SER A 2 23.06 40.55 27.34
C SER A 2 21.88 40.22 26.42
N LEU A 3 22.18 39.81 25.19
CA LEU A 3 21.20 39.27 24.26
C LEU A 3 20.84 37.85 24.70
N ASP A 4 19.63 37.68 25.21
CA ASP A 4 19.08 36.39 25.58
C ASP A 4 18.55 35.71 24.31
N SER A 5 19.34 34.79 23.76
CA SER A 5 18.94 33.94 22.63
C SER A 5 18.32 32.66 23.17
N THR A 6 17.00 32.63 23.31
CA THR A 6 16.26 31.38 23.53
C THR A 6 16.09 30.64 22.19
N PRO A 7 16.46 29.36 22.08
CA PRO A 7 16.23 28.60 20.87
C PRO A 7 14.76 28.17 20.81
N SER A 8 14.05 28.54 19.73
CA SER A 8 12.68 28.09 19.48
C SER A 8 12.69 26.58 19.23
N ALA A 9 12.35 25.78 20.24
CA ALA A 9 12.11 24.35 20.08
C ALA A 9 10.85 24.16 19.21
N ARG A 10 11.02 23.77 17.94
CA ARG A 10 9.90 23.37 17.09
C ARG A 10 9.36 22.03 17.63
N PRO A 11 8.06 21.91 17.94
CA PRO A 11 7.50 20.63 18.37
C PRO A 11 7.60 19.63 17.21
N HIS A 12 8.28 18.51 17.44
CA HIS A 12 8.24 17.35 16.55
C HIS A 12 6.82 16.79 16.54
N ILE A 13 6.00 17.22 15.59
CA ILE A 13 4.67 16.65 15.37
C ILE A 13 4.86 15.21 14.88
N LEU A 14 4.82 14.26 15.81
CA LEU A 14 4.72 12.82 15.53
C LEU A 14 3.36 12.57 14.86
N ARG A 15 3.27 12.77 13.54
CA ARG A 15 2.12 12.33 12.75
C ARG A 15 2.14 10.80 12.64
N ARG A 16 1.73 10.13 13.72
CA ARG A 16 1.44 8.70 13.73
C ARG A 16 0.00 8.50 13.29
N THR A 17 -0.27 8.72 12.00
CA THR A 17 -1.50 8.22 11.37
C THR A 17 -1.28 6.74 11.07
N LEU A 18 -1.48 5.89 12.08
CA LEU A 18 -1.27 4.43 11.99
C LEU A 18 -2.45 3.70 11.31
N LEU A 19 -3.52 4.42 10.94
CA LEU A 19 -4.72 3.88 10.30
C LEU A 19 -5.02 4.68 9.04
N LEU A 20 -4.27 4.42 7.96
CA LEU A 20 -4.52 5.06 6.66
C LEU A 20 -5.53 4.27 5.83
N ASP A 21 -5.84 3.02 6.19
CA ASP A 21 -6.80 2.20 5.44
C ASP A 21 -7.44 1.09 6.30
N ALA A 22 -8.28 1.49 7.27
CA ALA A 22 -8.93 0.56 8.20
C ALA A 22 -9.74 -0.54 7.46
N GLY A 23 -10.36 -0.21 6.32
CA GLY A 23 -11.17 -1.15 5.54
C GLY A 23 -10.37 -2.32 4.97
N PHE A 24 -9.16 -2.07 4.46
CA PHE A 24 -8.29 -3.13 3.95
C PHE A 24 -7.78 -4.03 5.09
N GLN A 25 -7.38 -3.42 6.21
CA GLN A 25 -6.88 -4.14 7.39
C GLN A 25 -7.94 -5.08 7.96
N PHE A 26 -9.17 -4.61 8.15
CA PHE A 26 -10.26 -5.42 8.69
C PHE A 26 -10.64 -6.59 7.77
N ARG A 27 -10.62 -6.38 6.44
CA ARG A 27 -10.94 -7.45 5.47
C ARG A 27 -10.00 -8.65 5.58
N TYR A 28 -8.70 -8.42 5.65
CA TYR A 28 -7.73 -9.53 5.77
C TYR A 28 -7.67 -10.08 7.18
N MET A 29 -7.68 -9.21 8.20
CA MET A 29 -7.69 -9.66 9.60
C MET A 29 -8.89 -10.57 9.89
N PHE A 30 -10.08 -10.23 9.37
CA PHE A 30 -11.27 -11.08 9.52
C PHE A 30 -11.13 -12.42 8.79
N ARG A 31 -10.62 -12.44 7.55
CA ARG A 31 -10.40 -13.69 6.79
C ARG A 31 -9.42 -14.61 7.50
N PHE A 32 -8.31 -14.07 8.00
CA PHE A 32 -7.33 -14.83 8.76
C PHE A 32 -7.91 -15.34 10.08
N ALA A 33 -8.63 -14.49 10.82
CA ALA A 33 -9.33 -14.90 12.03
C ALA A 33 -10.36 -16.01 11.76
N ALA A 34 -11.08 -15.95 10.64
CA ALA A 34 -12.02 -16.99 10.22
C ALA A 34 -11.33 -18.32 9.93
N ILE A 35 -10.15 -18.31 9.28
CA ILE A 35 -9.32 -19.51 9.06
C ILE A 35 -8.86 -20.08 10.42
N GLY A 36 -8.41 -19.22 11.33
CA GLY A 36 -8.02 -19.64 12.69
C GLY A 36 -9.20 -20.28 13.45
N ALA A 37 -10.36 -19.63 13.44
CA ALA A 37 -11.57 -20.14 14.07
C ALA A 37 -12.04 -21.47 13.45
N PHE A 38 -11.92 -21.62 12.13
CA PHE A 38 -12.21 -22.85 11.42
C PHE A 38 -11.27 -23.99 11.86
N GLY A 39 -9.97 -23.70 12.02
CA GLY A 39 -9.01 -24.65 12.58
C GLY A 39 -9.36 -25.11 14.00
N VAL A 40 -9.75 -24.16 14.86
CA VAL A 40 -10.22 -24.47 16.23
C VAL A 40 -11.48 -25.33 16.21
N LEU A 41 -12.44 -25.04 15.33
CA LEU A 41 -13.65 -25.83 15.15
C LEU A 41 -13.35 -27.28 14.73
N ILE A 42 -12.44 -27.48 13.77
CA ILE A 42 -12.03 -28.83 13.34
C ILE A 42 -11.44 -29.61 14.51
N ILE A 43 -10.52 -29.00 15.26
CA ILE A 43 -9.90 -29.64 16.44
C ILE A 43 -10.97 -30.01 17.47
N GLY A 44 -11.90 -29.09 17.75
CA GLY A 44 -13.01 -29.35 18.68
C GLY A 44 -13.90 -30.51 18.23
N VAL A 45 -14.22 -30.59 16.93
CA VAL A 45 -15.01 -31.69 16.36
C VAL A 45 -14.26 -33.01 16.48
N LEU A 46 -12.97 -33.06 16.12
CA LEU A 46 -12.16 -34.28 16.22
C LEU A 46 -12.01 -34.74 17.67
N ALA A 47 -11.72 -33.81 18.60
CA ALA A 47 -11.67 -34.09 20.04
C ALA A 47 -12.99 -34.70 20.53
N SER A 48 -14.13 -34.16 20.11
CA SER A 48 -15.45 -34.69 20.49
C SER A 48 -15.73 -36.08 19.91
N ARG A 49 -15.12 -36.45 18.78
CA ARG A 49 -15.25 -37.80 18.22
C ARG A 49 -14.40 -38.79 19.01
N VAL A 50 -13.17 -38.43 19.35
CA VAL A 50 -12.28 -39.27 20.16
C VAL A 50 -12.93 -39.59 21.51
N ILE A 51 -13.49 -38.58 22.19
CA ILE A 51 -14.17 -38.79 23.47
C ILE A 51 -15.38 -39.72 23.31
N ARG A 52 -16.23 -39.49 22.28
CA ARG A 52 -17.41 -40.34 22.04
C ARG A 52 -17.05 -41.80 21.76
N ASN A 53 -16.06 -42.04 20.92
CA ASN A 53 -15.60 -43.40 20.62
C ASN A 53 -15.07 -44.10 21.88
N ALA A 54 -14.35 -43.39 22.76
CA ALA A 54 -13.87 -43.94 24.02
C ALA A 54 -15.01 -44.30 25.01
N VAL A 55 -16.12 -43.56 24.98
CA VAL A 55 -17.35 -43.90 25.74
C VAL A 55 -17.94 -45.21 25.22
N GLU A 56 -18.06 -45.33 23.90
CA GLU A 56 -18.68 -46.49 23.25
C GLU A 56 -17.88 -47.78 23.43
N GLU A 57 -16.56 -47.70 23.51
CA GLU A 57 -15.66 -48.84 23.76
C GLU A 57 -15.60 -49.29 25.24
N GLY A 58 -16.36 -48.64 26.13
CA GLY A 58 -16.43 -49.02 27.55
C GLY A 58 -15.23 -48.56 28.38
N GLY A 59 -14.60 -47.44 27.99
CA GLY A 59 -13.52 -46.82 28.78
C GLY A 59 -13.93 -46.53 30.22
N SER A 60 -13.00 -46.66 31.17
CA SER A 60 -13.28 -46.32 32.57
C SER A 60 -13.60 -44.82 32.71
N PRO A 61 -14.61 -44.43 33.51
CA PRO A 61 -15.02 -43.02 33.67
C PRO A 61 -13.88 -42.07 34.06
N GLU A 62 -12.94 -42.54 34.89
CA GLU A 62 -11.78 -41.75 35.34
C GLU A 62 -10.83 -41.38 34.19
N VAL A 63 -10.49 -42.36 33.33
CA VAL A 63 -9.62 -42.14 32.16
C VAL A 63 -10.30 -41.23 31.14
N MET A 64 -11.62 -41.34 30.98
CA MET A 64 -12.40 -40.48 30.07
C MET A 64 -12.46 -39.02 30.55
N LEU A 65 -12.66 -38.79 31.85
CA LEU A 65 -12.66 -37.44 32.43
C LEU A 65 -11.29 -36.78 32.34
N ALA A 66 -10.21 -37.52 32.65
CA ALA A 66 -8.84 -37.02 32.53
C ALA A 66 -8.46 -36.70 31.08
N SER A 67 -8.88 -37.54 30.13
CA SER A 67 -8.65 -37.30 28.70
C SER A 67 -9.43 -36.10 28.18
N SER A 68 -10.67 -35.92 28.66
CA SER A 68 -11.53 -34.79 28.28
C SER A 68 -10.98 -33.46 28.76
N ASP A 69 -10.51 -33.38 30.01
CA ASP A 69 -9.92 -32.16 30.56
C ASP A 69 -8.62 -31.79 29.84
N THR A 70 -7.77 -32.79 29.58
CA THR A 70 -6.52 -32.61 28.82
C THR A 70 -6.78 -32.11 27.39
N LEU A 71 -7.79 -32.67 26.70
CA LEU A 71 -8.19 -32.25 25.36
C LEU A 71 -8.75 -30.82 25.33
N LEU A 72 -9.56 -30.44 26.31
CA LEU A 72 -10.09 -29.08 26.43
C LEU A 72 -8.97 -28.07 26.72
N TRP A 73 -8.02 -28.43 27.58
CA TRP A 73 -6.87 -27.57 27.90
C TRP A 73 -5.95 -27.38 26.68
N LEU A 74 -5.56 -28.46 26.00
CA LEU A 74 -4.77 -28.38 24.77
C LEU A 74 -5.51 -27.62 23.66
N GLY A 75 -6.83 -27.84 23.52
CA GLY A 75 -7.65 -27.12 22.56
C GLY A 75 -7.73 -25.62 22.84
N GLY A 76 -7.92 -25.24 24.11
CA GLY A 76 -7.95 -23.84 24.56
C GLY A 76 -6.60 -23.14 24.35
N VAL A 77 -5.49 -23.78 24.72
CA VAL A 77 -4.15 -23.26 24.46
C VAL A 77 -3.89 -23.15 22.96
N GLY A 78 -4.23 -24.18 22.19
CA GLY A 78 -4.10 -24.20 20.75
C GLY A 78 -4.87 -23.05 20.09
N ALA A 79 -6.10 -22.78 20.55
CA ALA A 79 -6.91 -21.67 20.05
C ALA A 79 -6.27 -20.31 20.35
N ILE A 80 -5.74 -20.10 21.57
CA ILE A 80 -5.06 -18.85 21.94
C ILE A 80 -3.78 -18.66 21.11
N VAL A 81 -2.96 -19.70 20.96
CA VAL A 81 -1.74 -19.65 20.15
C VAL A 81 -2.08 -19.34 18.69
N MET A 82 -3.09 -20.00 18.14
CA MET A 82 -3.56 -19.74 16.77
C MET A 82 -4.07 -18.32 16.60
N ALA A 83 -4.84 -17.79 17.55
CA ALA A 83 -5.30 -16.40 17.53
C ALA A 83 -4.11 -15.43 17.50
N ILE A 84 -3.12 -15.63 18.37
CA ILE A 84 -1.90 -14.79 18.43
C ILE A 84 -1.15 -14.84 17.09
N LEU A 85 -0.84 -16.04 16.58
CA LEU A 85 -0.09 -16.20 15.32
C LEU A 85 -0.83 -15.54 14.15
N THR A 86 -2.13 -15.75 14.07
CA THR A 86 -2.99 -15.19 13.03
C THR A 86 -3.05 -13.65 13.11
N SER A 87 -3.15 -13.10 14.32
CA SER A 87 -3.10 -11.65 14.55
C SER A 87 -1.74 -11.06 14.19
N LEU A 88 -0.64 -11.72 14.53
CA LEU A 88 0.72 -11.29 14.17
C LEU A 88 0.90 -11.27 12.65
N VAL A 89 0.46 -12.29 11.94
CA VAL A 89 0.49 -12.34 10.47
C VAL A 89 -0.34 -11.20 9.88
N GLY A 90 -1.57 -10.99 10.38
CA GLY A 90 -2.45 -9.90 9.95
C GLY A 90 -1.82 -8.52 10.15
N LEU A 91 -1.12 -8.32 11.27
CA LEU A 91 -0.41 -7.08 11.60
C LEU A 91 0.77 -6.83 10.65
N VAL A 92 1.59 -7.85 10.40
CA VAL A 92 2.74 -7.76 9.48
C VAL A 92 2.25 -7.42 8.06
N LEU A 93 1.23 -8.12 7.57
CA LEU A 93 0.68 -7.91 6.23
C LEU A 93 0.11 -6.49 6.09
N THR A 94 -0.59 -6.03 7.13
CA THR A 94 -1.15 -4.67 7.20
C THR A 94 -0.07 -3.59 7.09
N HIS A 95 1.05 -3.74 7.80
CA HIS A 95 2.08 -2.72 7.81
C HIS A 95 3.02 -2.78 6.60
N ARG A 96 3.37 -3.99 6.13
CA ARG A 96 4.37 -4.19 5.06
C ARG A 96 3.79 -4.22 3.65
N VAL A 97 2.47 -4.42 3.51
CA VAL A 97 1.81 -4.49 2.20
C VAL A 97 0.83 -3.33 2.01
N ALA A 98 -0.14 -3.16 2.92
CA ALA A 98 -1.23 -2.20 2.71
C ALA A 98 -0.74 -0.74 2.61
N GLY A 99 0.24 -0.36 3.44
CA GLY A 99 0.85 0.97 3.42
C GLY A 99 1.47 1.30 2.05
N PRO A 100 2.43 0.49 1.56
CA PRO A 100 2.98 0.64 0.21
C PRO A 100 1.93 0.66 -0.90
N VAL A 101 0.94 -0.25 -0.87
CA VAL A 101 -0.15 -0.29 -1.88
C VAL A 101 -0.91 1.03 -1.93
N HIS A 102 -1.27 1.59 -0.77
CA HIS A 102 -1.99 2.86 -0.71
C HIS A 102 -1.20 4.00 -1.37
N VAL A 103 0.09 4.10 -1.07
CA VAL A 103 0.97 5.11 -1.67
C VAL A 103 1.08 4.91 -3.18
N MET A 104 1.15 3.67 -3.64
CA MET A 104 1.24 3.35 -5.07
C MET A 104 -0.05 3.67 -5.82
N ASN A 105 -1.23 3.46 -5.21
CA ASN A 105 -2.50 3.89 -5.79
C ASN A 105 -2.53 5.41 -6.01
N LEU A 106 -1.96 6.18 -5.09
CA LEU A 106 -1.85 7.63 -5.25
C LEU A 106 -0.93 8.02 -6.41
N TYR A 107 0.18 7.30 -6.60
CA TYR A 107 1.05 7.49 -7.77
C TYR A 107 0.35 7.12 -9.07
N LEU A 108 -0.35 5.98 -9.11
CA LEU A 108 -1.14 5.55 -10.27
C LEU A 108 -2.23 6.55 -10.63
N ALA A 109 -2.93 7.10 -9.63
CA ALA A 109 -3.91 8.16 -9.85
C ALA A 109 -3.28 9.43 -10.46
N SER A 110 -2.07 9.80 -10.02
CA SER A 110 -1.33 10.90 -10.63
C SER A 110 -0.97 10.61 -12.09
N ILE A 111 -0.51 9.39 -12.40
CA ILE A 111 -0.16 8.96 -13.76
C ILE A 111 -1.40 8.95 -14.64
N ALA A 112 -2.53 8.42 -14.15
CA ALA A 112 -3.82 8.44 -14.85
C ALA A 112 -4.31 9.87 -15.14
N ALA A 113 -3.99 10.82 -14.26
CA ALA A 113 -4.24 12.25 -14.48
C ALA A 113 -3.24 12.92 -15.44
N GLY A 114 -2.37 12.14 -16.11
CA GLY A 114 -1.38 12.63 -17.06
C GLY A 114 -0.18 13.33 -16.41
N ARG A 115 0.14 13.01 -15.14
CA ARG A 115 1.28 13.58 -14.42
C ARG A 115 2.26 12.50 -13.99
N TYR A 116 3.55 12.75 -14.11
CA TYR A 116 4.60 11.78 -13.81
C TYR A 116 5.41 12.21 -12.58
N PRO A 117 4.94 11.87 -11.36
CA PRO A 117 5.56 12.32 -10.13
C PRO A 117 6.91 11.63 -9.90
N ARG A 118 7.80 12.29 -9.16
CA ARG A 118 9.01 11.64 -8.65
C ARG A 118 8.64 10.69 -7.51
N LEU A 119 8.84 9.40 -7.76
CA LEU A 119 8.56 8.35 -6.78
C LEU A 119 9.65 8.34 -5.70
N ARG A 120 9.24 8.11 -4.44
CA ARG A 120 10.18 7.91 -3.34
C ARG A 120 10.30 6.40 -3.06
N PRO A 121 11.51 5.85 -2.91
CA PRO A 121 11.69 4.42 -2.70
C PRO A 121 10.96 3.94 -1.44
N LEU A 122 10.45 2.71 -1.50
CA LEU A 122 9.90 2.01 -0.34
C LEU A 122 10.98 1.66 0.68
N ARG A 123 10.56 1.31 1.89
CA ARG A 123 11.50 0.91 2.95
C ARG A 123 12.05 -0.48 2.64
N SER A 124 13.25 -0.78 3.13
CA SER A 124 13.94 -2.05 2.87
C SER A 124 13.19 -3.30 3.34
N GLY A 125 12.28 -3.17 4.31
CA GLY A 125 11.47 -4.26 4.85
C GLY A 125 10.06 -4.38 4.27
N ASP A 126 9.72 -3.61 3.24
CA ASP A 126 8.41 -3.69 2.58
C ASP A 126 8.42 -4.81 1.52
N GLU A 127 7.41 -5.67 1.53
CA GLU A 127 7.34 -6.85 0.64
C GLU A 127 7.19 -6.46 -0.85
N LEU A 128 6.63 -5.27 -1.11
CA LEU A 128 6.35 -4.79 -2.47
C LEU A 128 7.51 -4.01 -3.10
N ARG A 129 8.71 -4.08 -2.53
CA ARG A 129 9.86 -3.30 -2.98
C ARG A 129 10.21 -3.55 -4.45
N GLU A 130 10.33 -4.80 -4.87
CA GLU A 130 10.71 -5.17 -6.25
C GLU A 130 9.68 -4.67 -7.27
N PHE A 131 8.40 -4.83 -6.95
CA PHE A 131 7.32 -4.29 -7.78
C PHE A 131 7.37 -2.76 -7.83
N PHE A 132 7.66 -2.10 -6.71
CA PHE A 132 7.80 -0.65 -6.67
C PHE A 132 9.00 -0.13 -7.47
N GLU A 133 10.12 -0.85 -7.45
CA GLU A 133 11.28 -0.53 -8.29
C GLU A 133 10.92 -0.62 -9.78
N SER A 134 10.18 -1.67 -10.17
CA SER A 134 9.67 -1.82 -11.54
C SER A 134 8.69 -0.71 -11.94
N LEU A 135 7.78 -0.32 -11.03
CA LEU A 135 6.87 0.81 -11.22
C LEU A 135 7.65 2.12 -11.36
N SER A 136 8.65 2.36 -10.51
CA SER A 136 9.50 3.56 -10.54
C SER A 136 10.23 3.67 -11.86
N TYR A 137 10.88 2.60 -12.30
CA TYR A 137 11.52 2.54 -13.61
C TYR A 137 10.54 2.87 -14.73
N THR A 138 9.34 2.29 -14.71
CA THR A 138 8.31 2.56 -15.72
C THR A 138 7.90 4.04 -15.75
N VAL A 139 7.67 4.64 -14.59
CA VAL A 139 7.29 6.07 -14.47
C VAL A 139 8.41 6.98 -14.96
N ASP A 140 9.66 6.66 -14.63
CA ASP A 140 10.81 7.43 -15.12
C ASP A 140 10.94 7.35 -16.64
N ARG A 141 10.74 6.17 -17.25
CA ARG A 141 10.74 6.03 -18.71
C ARG A 141 9.62 6.81 -19.39
N LEU A 142 8.43 6.85 -18.80
CA LEU A 142 7.32 7.68 -19.31
C LEU A 142 7.64 9.16 -19.19
N ARG A 143 8.23 9.58 -18.07
CA ARG A 143 8.65 10.97 -17.83
C ARG A 143 9.73 11.43 -18.81
N GLU A 144 10.74 10.59 -19.06
CA GLU A 144 11.79 10.83 -20.05
C GLU A 144 11.21 10.98 -21.46
N ARG A 145 10.30 10.10 -21.83
CA ARG A 145 9.61 10.17 -23.12
C ARG A 145 8.83 11.48 -23.30
N GLU A 146 8.08 11.90 -22.28
CA GLU A 146 7.34 13.17 -22.34
C GLU A 146 8.25 14.39 -22.40
N ALA A 147 9.41 14.33 -21.73
CA ALA A 147 10.43 15.38 -21.80
C ALA A 147 11.01 15.50 -23.20
N GLU A 148 11.31 14.38 -23.83
CA GLU A 148 11.81 14.36 -25.21
C GLU A 148 10.75 14.86 -26.20
N GLU A 149 9.50 14.39 -26.09
CA GLU A 149 8.41 14.88 -26.94
C GLU A 149 8.16 16.38 -26.76
N ALA A 150 8.25 16.91 -25.53
CA ALA A 150 8.15 18.35 -25.27
C ALA A 150 9.32 19.15 -25.88
N ARG A 151 10.53 18.59 -25.87
CA ARG A 151 11.70 19.18 -26.50
C ARG A 151 11.54 19.22 -28.02
N LEU A 152 11.19 18.10 -28.65
CA LEU A 152 10.94 18.04 -30.09
C LEU A 152 9.85 19.01 -30.54
N LEU A 153 8.77 19.14 -29.77
CA LEU A 153 7.74 20.16 -30.04
C LEU A 153 8.28 21.58 -29.95
N THR A 154 9.24 21.84 -29.06
CA THR A 154 9.89 23.16 -28.97
C THR A 154 10.68 23.43 -30.26
N GLU A 155 11.51 22.48 -30.68
CA GLU A 155 12.30 22.59 -31.91
C GLU A 155 11.41 22.79 -33.15
N VAL A 156 10.29 22.06 -33.25
CA VAL A 156 9.32 22.22 -34.36
C VAL A 156 8.62 23.58 -34.33
N ILE A 157 8.19 24.05 -33.15
CA ILE A 157 7.54 25.37 -33.02
C ILE A 157 8.51 26.47 -33.43
N ASP A 158 9.74 26.43 -32.93
CA ASP A 158 10.76 27.46 -33.20
C ASP A 158 11.14 27.51 -34.69
N ALA A 159 11.18 26.35 -35.37
CA ALA A 159 11.45 26.27 -36.81
C ALA A 159 10.28 26.77 -37.68
N LEU A 160 9.04 26.58 -37.23
CA LEU A 160 7.83 26.95 -37.97
C LEU A 160 7.35 28.38 -37.68
N GLU A 161 7.70 28.95 -36.53
CA GLU A 161 7.36 30.33 -36.13
C GLU A 161 7.68 31.39 -37.19
N PRO A 162 8.91 31.47 -37.76
CA PRO A 162 9.21 32.46 -38.79
C PRO A 162 8.48 32.22 -40.12
N LEU A 163 7.97 31.00 -40.36
CA LEU A 163 7.27 30.63 -41.58
C LEU A 163 5.75 30.82 -41.49
N ALA A 164 5.20 31.01 -40.29
CA ALA A 164 3.77 31.09 -40.02
C ALA A 164 3.17 32.48 -40.37
N THR A 165 3.15 32.78 -41.67
CA THR A 165 2.61 34.05 -42.20
C THR A 165 1.09 34.02 -42.39
N THR A 166 0.49 32.84 -42.50
CA THR A 166 -0.96 32.67 -42.64
C THR A 166 -1.66 32.51 -41.29
N GLN A 167 -2.93 32.92 -41.22
CA GLN A 167 -3.75 32.76 -40.01
C GLN A 167 -3.87 31.29 -39.57
N ASP A 168 -3.99 30.37 -40.53
CA ASP A 168 -4.07 28.93 -40.27
C ASP A 168 -2.77 28.37 -39.70
N ALA A 169 -1.62 28.81 -40.21
CA ALA A 169 -0.31 28.41 -39.68
C ALA A 169 -0.14 28.91 -38.23
N GLN A 170 -0.54 30.15 -37.94
CA GLN A 170 -0.53 30.67 -36.57
C GLN A 170 -1.49 29.91 -35.64
N ALA A 171 -2.65 29.47 -36.15
CA ALA A 171 -3.57 28.64 -35.39
C ALA A 171 -2.97 27.26 -35.06
N ALA A 172 -2.30 26.62 -36.03
CA ALA A 172 -1.59 25.36 -35.81
C ALA A 172 -0.48 25.51 -34.76
N LEU A 173 0.32 26.59 -34.82
CA LEU A 173 1.36 26.87 -33.82
C LEU A 173 0.80 27.04 -32.40
N ARG A 174 -0.37 27.69 -32.25
CA ARG A 174 -1.03 27.78 -30.93
C ARG A 174 -1.43 26.40 -30.40
N ILE A 175 -1.92 25.50 -31.25
CA ILE A 175 -2.26 24.13 -30.87
C ILE A 175 -1.01 23.36 -30.43
N LEU A 176 0.07 23.42 -31.20
CA LEU A 176 1.36 22.80 -30.85
C LEU A 176 1.92 23.37 -29.53
N GLY A 177 1.84 24.69 -29.36
CA GLY A 177 2.24 25.37 -28.12
C GLY A 177 1.44 24.89 -26.90
N SER A 178 0.13 24.67 -27.06
CA SER A 178 -0.72 24.10 -26.00
C SER A 178 -0.33 22.65 -25.67
N MET A 179 0.05 21.85 -26.67
CA MET A 179 0.50 20.47 -26.49
C MET A 179 1.85 20.42 -25.77
N ARG A 180 2.83 21.23 -26.20
CA ARG A 180 4.12 21.40 -25.53
C ARG A 180 3.93 21.77 -24.06
N THR A 181 3.05 22.73 -23.79
CA THR A 181 2.78 23.21 -22.43
C THR A 181 2.21 22.10 -21.54
N ARG A 182 1.24 21.33 -22.06
CA ARG A 182 0.68 20.16 -21.34
C ARG A 182 1.76 19.11 -21.02
N LYS A 183 2.63 18.80 -21.99
CA LYS A 183 3.73 17.84 -21.78
C LYS A 183 4.73 18.32 -20.74
N ARG A 184 5.10 19.61 -20.76
CA ARG A 184 5.98 20.21 -19.73
C ARG A 184 5.35 20.14 -18.34
N GLN A 185 4.07 20.50 -18.22
CA GLN A 185 3.34 20.43 -16.96
C GLN A 185 3.22 19.00 -16.42
N ALA A 186 3.13 17.99 -17.29
CA ALA A 186 3.10 16.59 -16.90
C ALA A 186 4.38 16.14 -16.18
N ILE A 187 5.53 16.72 -16.56
CA ILE A 187 6.87 16.38 -16.02
C ILE A 187 7.17 17.14 -14.73
N GLU A 188 6.64 18.36 -14.59
CA GLU A 188 6.79 19.22 -13.40
C GLU A 188 5.93 18.75 -12.20
N GLY A 189 5.37 17.53 -12.28
CA GLY A 189 4.39 16.98 -11.35
C GLY A 189 4.70 17.22 -9.87
N PRO A 190 3.66 17.28 -9.01
CA PRO A 190 3.80 17.66 -7.62
C PRO A 190 4.84 16.80 -6.90
N THR A 191 5.83 17.45 -6.26
CA THR A 191 6.70 16.79 -5.27
C THR A 191 5.82 16.05 -4.27
N SER A 192 6.25 14.87 -3.80
CA SER A 192 5.42 13.93 -3.01
C SER A 192 4.69 14.53 -1.78
N GLY A 193 4.97 15.77 -1.36
CA GLY A 193 4.18 16.52 -0.37
C GLY A 193 2.80 17.00 -0.85
N THR A 194 2.63 17.30 -2.15
CA THR A 194 1.37 17.84 -2.72
C THR A 194 0.36 16.75 -3.11
N LEU A 195 0.78 15.49 -3.19
CA LEU A 195 -0.09 14.36 -3.54
C LEU A 195 -1.24 14.16 -2.55
N LYS A 196 -1.09 14.59 -1.29
CA LYS A 196 -2.17 14.55 -0.27
C LYS A 196 -3.36 15.46 -0.56
N SER A 197 -3.25 16.38 -1.52
CA SER A 197 -4.33 17.31 -1.89
C SER A 197 -5.20 16.81 -3.05
N VAL A 198 -4.80 15.72 -3.71
CA VAL A 198 -5.45 15.21 -4.93
C VAL A 198 -6.29 13.95 -4.65
N ALA A 199 -6.11 13.35 -3.47
CA ALA A 199 -6.94 12.28 -2.91
C ALA A 199 -7.87 12.87 -1.83
#